data_AF-A0A950X4D3-F1
#
_entry.id   AF-A0A950X4D3-F1
#
_cell.length_a   1.000
_cell.length_b   1.000
_cell.length_c   1.000
_cell.angle_alpha   90.00
_cell.angle_beta   90.00
_cell.angle_gamma   90.00
#
_symmetry.space_group_name_H-M   'P 1'
#
loop_
_entity.id
_entity.type
_entity.pdbx_description
1 polymer ?
#
loop_
_entity_poly.entity_id
_entity_poly.type
_entity_poly.pdbx_seq_one_letter_code
_entity_poly.pdbx_strand_id
1 'polypeptide(L)'
;MGEFYAELAQALRERIEVIQDRNLRENPAAHLAKIREASEKIDHLKSNLPTDAHPMLVHYLDRMSFSKALEFIETEGLTQR
;
A
#
# COMPACT_ATOMS: atom_id res chain seq x y z
N MET A 1 -6.58 -15.78 -0.11
CA MET A 1 -5.32 -15.05 -0.34
C MET A 1 -5.58 -13.78 -1.13
N GLY A 2 -6.30 -13.84 -2.26
CA GLY A 2 -6.68 -12.66 -3.05
C GLY A 2 -7.26 -11.44 -2.30
N GLU A 3 -8.15 -11.63 -1.31
CA GLU A 3 -8.77 -10.51 -0.58
C GLU A 3 -7.77 -9.67 0.23
N PHE A 4 -6.81 -10.32 0.90
CA PHE A 4 -5.77 -9.64 1.67
C PHE A 4 -4.85 -8.81 0.76
N TYR A 5 -4.41 -9.41 -0.36
CA TYR A 5 -3.57 -8.70 -1.33
C TYR A 5 -4.33 -7.61 -2.07
N ALA A 6 -5.65 -7.75 -2.25
CA ALA A 6 -6.51 -6.69 -2.78
C ALA A 6 -6.61 -5.51 -1.81
N GLU A 7 -6.77 -5.78 -0.51
CA GLU A 7 -6.78 -4.73 0.51
C GLU A 7 -5.43 -4.00 0.59
N LEU A 8 -4.32 -4.75 0.54
CA LEU A 8 -2.97 -4.19 0.50
C LEU A 8 -2.73 -3.35 -0.76
N ALA A 9 -3.11 -3.84 -1.94
CA ALA A 9 -3.02 -3.08 -3.18
C ALA A 9 -3.82 -1.79 -3.11
N GLN A 10 -5.03 -1.84 -2.54
CA GLN A 10 -5.88 -0.67 -2.38
C GLN A 10 -5.26 0.37 -1.44
N ALA A 11 -4.72 -0.05 -0.29
CA ALA A 11 -4.04 0.85 0.65
C ALA A 11 -2.78 1.50 0.04
N LEU A 12 -2.01 0.72 -0.73
CA LEU A 12 -0.83 1.24 -1.46
C LEU A 12 -1.24 2.27 -2.51
N ARG A 13 -2.31 1.99 -3.28
CA ARG A 13 -2.84 2.90 -4.29
C ARG A 13 -3.32 4.21 -3.65
N GLU A 14 -4.12 4.13 -2.60
CA GLU A 14 -4.59 5.30 -1.83
C GLU A 14 -3.43 6.17 -1.35
N ARG A 15 -2.38 5.55 -0.79
CA ARG A 15 -1.20 6.28 -0.31
C ARG A 15 -0.50 7.04 -1.44
N ILE A 16 -0.34 6.41 -2.60
CA ILE A 16 0.31 6.97 -3.79
C ILE A 16 -0.52 8.12 -4.36
N GLU A 17 -1.81 7.89 -4.55
CA GLU A 17 -2.76 8.88 -5.08
C GLU A 17 -2.82 10.12 -4.19
N VAL A 18 -2.89 9.95 -2.87
CA VAL A 18 -2.90 11.06 -1.92
C VAL A 18 -1.64 11.92 -2.07
N ILE A 19 -0.44 11.34 -2.19
CA ILE A 19 0.80 12.12 -2.42
C ILE A 19 0.76 12.89 -3.74
N GLN A 20 0.20 12.28 -4.78
CA GLN A 20 0.11 12.88 -6.10
C GLN A 20 -1.02 13.90 -6.23
N ASP A 21 -2.01 13.87 -5.34
CA ASP A 21 -3.16 14.76 -5.36
C ASP A 21 -2.74 16.20 -5.02
N ARG A 22 -2.65 17.00 -6.09
CA ARG A 22 -2.30 18.42 -6.02
C ARG A 22 -3.42 19.28 -5.44
N ASN A 23 -4.67 18.80 -5.37
CA ASN A 23 -5.82 19.56 -4.84
C ASN A 23 -5.82 19.61 -3.31
N LEU A 24 -5.16 18.65 -2.65
CA LEU A 24 -4.96 18.67 -1.20
C LEU A 24 -4.03 19.80 -0.72
N ARG A 25 -3.47 20.61 -1.62
CA ARG A 25 -2.74 21.85 -1.26
C ARG A 25 -3.59 22.87 -0.51
N GLU A 26 -4.89 22.90 -0.74
CA GLU A 26 -5.78 23.84 -0.06
C GLU A 26 -6.10 23.43 1.38
N ASN A 27 -5.83 22.16 1.75
CA ASN A 27 -5.95 21.68 3.13
C ASN A 27 -4.80 20.71 3.50
N PRO A 28 -3.62 21.25 3.84
CA PRO A 28 -2.44 20.46 4.20
C PRO A 28 -2.67 19.52 5.40
N ALA A 29 -3.55 19.91 6.34
CA ALA A 29 -3.86 19.10 7.51
C ALA A 29 -4.65 17.83 7.12
N ALA A 30 -5.66 17.97 6.26
CA ALA A 30 -6.40 16.84 5.71
C ALA A 30 -5.52 15.94 4.84
N HIS A 31 -4.57 16.53 4.10
CA HIS A 31 -3.59 15.79 3.32
C HIS A 31 -2.73 14.90 4.22
N LEU A 32 -2.11 15.48 5.24
CA LEU A 32 -1.26 14.73 6.16
C LEU A 32 -2.04 13.66 6.92
N ALA A 33 -3.29 13.92 7.29
CA ALA A 33 -4.16 12.92 7.93
C ALA A 33 -4.39 11.70 7.03
N LYS A 34 -4.75 11.90 5.75
CA LYS A 34 -4.93 10.80 4.78
C LYS A 34 -3.65 10.03 4.50
N ILE A 35 -2.52 10.74 4.39
CA ILE A 35 -1.18 10.13 4.27
C ILE A 35 -0.93 9.20 5.45
N ARG A 36 -1.22 9.67 6.66
CA ARG A 36 -0.97 8.94 7.89
C ARG A 36 -1.88 7.70 7.99
N GLU A 37 -3.17 7.87 7.76
CA GLU A 37 -4.16 6.79 7.78
C GLU A 37 -3.78 5.67 6.80
N ALA A 38 -3.43 6.01 5.56
CA ALA A 38 -2.99 5.02 4.58
C ALA A 38 -1.68 4.33 5.00
N SER A 39 -0.75 5.06 5.64
CA SER A 39 0.51 4.47 6.13
C SER A 39 0.26 3.51 7.30
N GLU A 40 -0.59 3.87 8.25
CA GLU A 40 -0.96 3.02 9.39
C GLU A 40 -1.68 1.74 8.91
N LYS A 41 -2.55 1.85 7.89
CA LYS A 41 -3.19 0.69 7.26
C LYS A 41 -2.17 -0.25 6.61
N ILE A 42 -1.19 0.31 5.88
CA ILE A 42 -0.11 -0.48 5.26
C ILE A 42 0.72 -1.18 6.34
N ASP A 43 1.07 -0.50 7.44
CA ASP A 43 1.85 -1.09 8.53
C ASP A 43 1.10 -2.23 9.23
N HIS A 44 -0.21 -2.07 9.44
CA HIS A 44 -1.07 -3.12 9.97
C HIS A 44 -1.12 -4.34 9.03
N LEU A 45 -1.34 -4.12 7.73
CA LEU A 45 -1.36 -5.20 6.75
C LEU A 45 0.00 -5.89 6.65
N LYS A 46 1.09 -5.13 6.63
CA LYS A 46 2.46 -5.65 6.63
C LYS A 46 2.73 -6.55 7.84
N SER A 47 2.28 -6.15 9.02
CA SER A 47 2.45 -6.94 10.26
C SER A 47 1.65 -8.24 10.26
N ASN A 48 0.57 -8.28 9.46
CA ASN A 48 -0.30 -9.45 9.28
C ASN A 48 -0.02 -10.19 7.96
N LEU A 49 1.15 -9.99 7.35
CA LEU A 49 1.51 -10.71 6.14
C LEU A 49 1.47 -12.23 6.36
N PRO A 50 0.92 -13.00 5.42
CA PRO A 50 0.99 -14.45 5.46
C PRO A 50 2.43 -14.95 5.57
N THR A 51 2.64 -16.09 6.24
CA THR A 51 3.99 -16.65 6.44
C THR A 51 4.63 -17.12 5.13
N ASP A 52 3.81 -17.40 4.12
CA ASP A 52 4.17 -17.75 2.75
C ASP A 52 4.14 -16.53 1.80
N ALA A 53 4.06 -15.31 2.34
CA ALA A 53 4.15 -14.11 1.54
C ALA A 53 5.46 -14.05 0.73
N HIS A 54 5.37 -13.52 -0.48
CA HIS A 54 6.50 -13.50 -1.39
C HIS A 54 7.65 -12.62 -0.84
N PRO A 55 8.90 -13.11 -0.76
CA PRO A 55 10.02 -12.35 -0.17
C PRO A 55 10.26 -10.97 -0.81
N MET A 56 10.05 -10.86 -2.14
CA MET A 56 10.14 -9.56 -2.83
C MET A 56 9.09 -8.56 -2.38
N LEU A 57 7.86 -9.00 -2.08
CA LEU A 57 6.82 -8.11 -1.57
C LEU A 57 7.21 -7.58 -0.19
N VAL A 58 7.68 -8.46 0.70
CA VAL A 58 8.20 -8.08 2.02
C VAL A 58 9.32 -7.05 1.88
N HIS A 59 10.29 -7.30 0.98
CA HIS A 59 11.39 -6.39 0.72
C HIS A 59 10.91 -4.99 0.28
N TYR A 60 9.95 -4.91 -0.65
CA TYR A 60 9.42 -3.62 -1.08
C TYR A 60 8.70 -2.88 0.04
N LEU A 61 7.91 -3.57 0.87
CA LEU A 61 7.22 -2.98 2.02
C LEU A 61 8.20 -2.51 3.10
N ASP A 62 9.29 -3.25 3.36
CA ASP A 62 10.37 -2.84 4.28
C ASP A 62 11.11 -1.58 3.81
N ARG A 63 11.32 -1.46 2.50
CA ARG A 63 11.97 -0.29 1.89
C ARG A 63 11.02 0.86 1.62
N MET A 64 9.77 0.80 2.11
CA MET A 64 8.70 1.76 1.83
C MET A 64 8.54 2.06 0.33
N SER A 65 8.86 1.07 -0.51
CA SER A 65 8.81 1.18 -1.97
C SER A 65 7.39 0.86 -2.46
N PHE A 66 6.41 1.65 -2.03
CA PHE A 66 4.99 1.35 -2.19
C PHE A 66 4.54 1.21 -3.64
N SER A 67 5.08 2.00 -4.57
CA SER A 67 4.80 1.85 -6.00
C SER A 67 5.28 0.50 -6.54
N LYS A 68 6.43 0.01 -6.07
CA LYS A 68 6.97 -1.32 -6.47
C LYS A 68 6.22 -2.47 -5.81
N ALA A 69 5.79 -2.30 -4.55
CA ALA A 69 4.92 -3.27 -3.90
C ALA A 69 3.57 -3.40 -4.62
N LEU A 70 2.97 -2.27 -5.04
CA LEU A 70 1.71 -2.26 -5.79
C LEU A 70 1.87 -2.94 -7.15
N GLU A 71 2.88 -2.52 -7.92
CA GLU A 71 3.21 -3.13 -9.21
C GLU A 71 3.38 -4.65 -9.07
N PHE A 72 4.14 -5.10 -8.07
CA PHE A 72 4.36 -6.52 -7.81
C PHE A 72 3.06 -7.29 -7.51
N ILE A 73 2.17 -6.74 -6.68
CA ILE A 73 0.88 -7.38 -6.36
C ILE A 73 0.00 -7.50 -7.62
N GLU A 74 -0.02 -6.47 -8.45
CA GLU A 74 -0.81 -6.42 -9.68
C GLU A 74 -0.24 -7.34 -10.77
N THR A 75 1.09 -7.41 -10.94
CA THR A 75 1.74 -8.19 -11.99
C THR A 75 1.82 -9.68 -11.67
N GLU A 76 2.06 -10.04 -10.41
CA GLU A 76 2.14 -11.46 -9.98
C GLU A 76 0.76 -12.11 -9.82
N GLY A 77 -0.32 -11.35 -10.04
CA GLY A 77 -1.70 -11.82 -9.93
C GLY A 77 -2.05 -12.26 -8.50
N LEU A 78 -1.39 -11.72 -7.48
CA LEU A 78 -1.62 -12.06 -6.07
C LEU A 78 -3.05 -11.70 -5.62
N THR A 79 -3.72 -10.80 -6.33
CA THR A 79 -5.12 -10.45 -6.15
C THR A 79 -6.11 -11.47 -6.74
N GLN A 80 -5.68 -12.31 -7.69
CA GLN A 80 -6.54 -13.30 -8.36
C GLN A 80 -6.22 -14.76 -7.98
N ARG A 81 -5.19 -14.98 -7.15
CA ARG A 81 -4.73 -16.29 -6.68
C ARG A 81 -5.32 -16.71 -5.32
#